data_AF-A0A2T5IQ87-F1
#
_entry.id   AF-A0A2T5IQ87-F1
#
_cell.length_a   1.000
_cell.length_b   1.000
_cell.length_c   1.000
_cell.angle_alpha   90.00
_cell.angle_beta   90.00
_cell.angle_gamma   90.00
#
_symmetry.space_group_name_H-M   'P 1'
#
loop_
_entity.id
_entity.type
_entity.pdbx_description
1 polymer ?
#
loop_
_entity_poly.entity_id
_entity_poly.type
_entity_poly.pdbx_seq_one_letter_code
_entity_poly.pdbx_strand_id
1 'polypeptide(L)'
;MGVLFLFLLIILAGMLAKKQYNDSGYKDASGHSYYDTMTDPGRKGEYLIYRDLERLDGQHKLLTNVYLPKGDGTTAEIDLIMISETGIYVFESKNFSGWIFGDESSKFWTQSLKGGKKFRFYNPIWQNKKHISVLQKHLELGSEVFRSYIIFSERCELKKMFVRSPNVKVMNRNVLIREMKQDMNTLAIRLTDLEINQIYNELSQYTLADAATKQAHIDAAMRWRN
;
A
#
# COMPACT_ATOMS: atom_id res chain seq x y z
N MET A 1 40.85 4.67 -13.45
CA MET A 1 40.04 3.53 -13.96
C MET A 1 38.91 3.13 -13.00
N GLY A 2 39.16 2.87 -11.71
CA GLY A 2 38.11 2.42 -10.77
C GLY A 2 36.94 3.40 -10.54
N VAL A 3 37.20 4.71 -10.47
CA VAL A 3 36.16 5.73 -10.28
C VAL A 3 35.22 5.82 -11.49
N LEU A 4 35.78 5.85 -12.71
CA LEU A 4 34.99 5.90 -13.95
C LEU A 4 34.10 4.65 -14.10
N PHE A 5 34.63 3.48 -13.74
CA PHE A 5 33.88 2.23 -13.73
C PHE A 5 32.71 2.25 -12.72
N LEU A 6 32.93 2.80 -11.52
CA LEU A 6 31.86 2.98 -10.53
C LEU A 6 30.76 3.93 -11.03
N PHE A 7 31.14 5.04 -11.69
CA PHE A 7 30.19 5.96 -12.30
C PHE A 7 29.33 5.27 -13.38
N LEU A 8 29.95 4.47 -14.26
CA LEU A 8 29.24 3.67 -15.26
C LEU A 8 28.25 2.69 -14.62
N LEU A 9 28.62 2.02 -13.53
CA LEU A 9 27.71 1.12 -12.81
C LEU A 9 26.49 1.85 -12.21
N ILE A 10 26.69 3.06 -11.65
CA ILE A 10 25.60 3.87 -11.10
C ILE A 10 24.64 4.30 -12.22
N ILE A 11 25.18 4.76 -13.35
CA ILE A 11 24.37 5.14 -14.52
C ILE A 11 23.57 3.94 -15.02
N LEU A 12 24.22 2.79 -15.20
CA LEU A 12 23.55 1.56 -15.63
C LEU A 12 22.44 1.13 -14.66
N ALA A 13 22.71 1.16 -13.35
CA ALA A 13 21.70 0.85 -12.34
C ALA A 13 20.52 1.82 -12.40
N GLY A 14 20.76 3.12 -12.61
CA GLY A 14 19.73 4.12 -12.81
C GLY A 14 18.89 3.88 -14.07
N MET A 15 19.54 3.51 -15.18
CA MET A 15 18.85 3.15 -16.43
C MET A 15 17.98 1.90 -16.25
N LEU A 16 18.50 0.86 -15.57
CA LEU A 16 17.77 -0.36 -15.27
C LEU A 16 16.56 -0.09 -14.36
N ALA A 17 16.72 0.75 -13.33
CA ALA A 17 15.63 1.13 -12.44
C ALA A 17 14.52 1.89 -13.18
N LYS A 18 14.89 2.81 -14.08
CA LYS A 18 13.94 3.54 -14.93
C LYS A 18 13.24 2.62 -15.92
N LYS A 19 13.97 1.67 -16.52
CA LYS A 19 13.39 0.65 -17.38
C LYS A 19 12.38 -0.21 -16.61
N GLN A 20 12.75 -0.76 -15.46
CA GLN A 20 11.84 -1.57 -14.63
C GLN A 20 10.56 -0.83 -14.25
N TYR A 21 10.66 0.47 -13.96
CA TYR A 21 9.50 1.31 -13.69
C TYR A 21 8.60 1.48 -14.93
N ASN A 22 9.21 1.79 -16.07
CA ASN A 22 8.48 1.97 -17.33
C ASN A 22 7.83 0.67 -17.84
N ASP A 23 8.44 -0.48 -17.53
CA ASP A 23 7.93 -1.81 -17.88
C ASP A 23 6.82 -2.28 -16.92
N SER A 24 6.56 -1.56 -15.81
CA SER A 24 5.47 -1.86 -14.87
C SER A 24 4.21 -1.03 -15.17
N GLY A 25 3.04 -1.54 -14.81
CA GLY A 25 1.76 -0.84 -14.89
C GLY A 25 1.59 0.32 -13.89
N TYR A 26 2.56 0.55 -13.00
CA TYR A 26 2.41 1.54 -11.91
C TYR A 26 2.23 2.97 -12.42
N LYS A 27 2.88 3.34 -13.53
CA LYS A 27 2.73 4.68 -14.13
C LYS A 27 1.28 4.94 -14.51
N ASP A 28 0.64 3.97 -15.15
CA ASP A 28 -0.74 4.08 -15.62
C ASP A 28 -1.72 4.00 -14.44
N ALA A 29 -1.42 3.18 -13.42
CA ALA A 29 -2.26 3.03 -12.23
C ALA A 29 -2.23 4.27 -11.31
N SER A 30 -1.06 4.90 -11.13
CA SER A 30 -0.87 6.02 -10.17
C SER A 30 -0.89 7.40 -10.82
N GLY A 31 -0.59 7.49 -12.12
CA GLY A 31 -0.39 8.76 -12.83
C GLY A 31 0.90 9.49 -12.45
N HIS A 32 1.77 8.89 -11.63
CA HIS A 32 3.06 9.48 -11.26
C HIS A 32 4.10 9.23 -12.35
N SER A 33 5.07 10.14 -12.49
CA SER A 33 6.25 9.87 -13.32
C SER A 33 7.34 9.13 -12.53
N TYR A 34 8.30 8.52 -13.24
CA TYR A 34 9.47 7.90 -12.59
C TYR A 34 10.15 8.84 -11.59
N TYR A 35 10.34 10.11 -11.98
CA TYR A 35 11.03 11.06 -11.12
C TYR A 35 10.20 11.37 -9.87
N ASP A 36 8.90 11.64 -10.03
CA ASP A 36 7.98 11.88 -8.91
C ASP A 36 7.97 10.72 -7.92
N THR A 37 7.96 9.49 -8.43
CA THR A 37 7.99 8.27 -7.62
C THR A 37 9.32 8.10 -6.90
N MET A 38 10.45 8.40 -7.54
CA MET A 38 11.77 8.17 -6.94
C MET A 38 12.20 9.26 -5.95
N THR A 39 11.67 10.47 -6.07
CA THR A 39 11.96 11.58 -5.15
C THR A 39 11.05 11.60 -3.92
N ASP A 40 9.86 10.99 -3.99
CA ASP A 40 8.95 10.89 -2.85
C ASP A 40 9.06 9.52 -2.15
N PRO A 41 9.43 9.47 -0.86
CA PRO A 41 9.55 8.21 -0.14
C PRO A 41 8.23 7.42 -0.06
N GLY A 42 7.08 8.07 0.09
CA GLY A 42 5.77 7.40 0.16
C GLY A 42 5.48 6.67 -1.14
N ARG A 43 5.50 7.40 -2.25
CA ARG A 43 5.29 6.87 -3.62
C ARG A 43 6.27 5.78 -3.97
N LYS A 44 7.55 5.93 -3.59
CA LYS A 44 8.55 4.88 -3.79
C LYS A 44 8.18 3.59 -3.03
N GLY A 45 7.61 3.71 -1.84
CA GLY A 45 7.12 2.57 -1.06
C GLY A 45 6.01 1.84 -1.80
N GLU A 46 5.00 2.59 -2.24
CA GLU A 46 3.83 2.09 -3.00
C GLU A 46 4.25 1.43 -4.31
N TYR A 47 5.08 2.07 -5.13
CA TYR A 47 5.60 1.50 -6.37
C TYR A 47 6.27 0.14 -6.16
N LEU A 48 7.12 0.03 -5.14
CA LEU A 48 7.83 -1.21 -4.88
C LEU A 48 6.89 -2.33 -4.44
N ILE A 49 5.83 -2.01 -3.68
CA ILE A 49 4.77 -2.99 -3.35
C ILE A 49 4.05 -3.38 -4.64
N TYR A 50 3.55 -2.41 -5.41
CA TYR A 50 2.84 -2.65 -6.68
C TYR A 50 3.63 -3.58 -7.60
N ARG A 51 4.90 -3.26 -7.85
CA ARG A 51 5.78 -4.01 -8.73
C ARG A 51 6.02 -5.45 -8.24
N ASP A 52 6.07 -5.65 -6.93
CA ASP A 52 6.22 -7.00 -6.38
C ASP A 52 4.91 -7.78 -6.57
N LEU A 53 3.75 -7.14 -6.36
CA LEU A 53 2.43 -7.74 -6.55
C LEU A 53 2.11 -8.07 -8.01
N GLU A 54 2.48 -7.20 -8.94
CA GLU A 54 2.27 -7.39 -10.39
C GLU A 54 2.92 -8.69 -10.91
N ARG A 55 3.94 -9.18 -10.21
CA ARG A 55 4.66 -10.43 -10.53
C ARG A 55 4.07 -11.66 -9.84
N LEU A 56 2.96 -11.53 -9.10
CA LEU A 56 2.27 -12.67 -8.54
C LEU A 56 1.66 -13.52 -9.65
N ASP A 57 1.74 -14.83 -9.44
CA ASP A 57 1.05 -15.79 -10.30
C ASP A 57 -0.45 -15.74 -10.01
N GLY A 58 -1.26 -16.05 -11.02
CA GLY A 58 -2.73 -16.06 -10.90
C GLY A 58 -3.39 -14.75 -11.32
N GLN A 59 -4.69 -14.85 -11.61
CA GLN A 59 -5.49 -13.70 -12.02
C GLN A 59 -5.66 -12.75 -10.83
N HIS A 60 -5.24 -11.50 -11.03
CA HIS A 60 -5.44 -10.43 -10.06
C HIS A 60 -5.44 -9.06 -10.76
N LYS A 61 -5.99 -8.06 -10.07
CA LYS A 61 -6.04 -6.67 -10.51
C LYS A 61 -5.47 -5.77 -9.42
N LEU A 62 -4.78 -4.70 -9.83
CA LEU A 62 -4.15 -3.74 -8.94
C LEU A 62 -4.69 -2.33 -9.18
N LEU A 63 -4.95 -1.62 -8.09
CA LEU A 63 -5.36 -0.21 -8.08
C LEU A 63 -4.50 0.54 -7.07
N THR A 64 -4.17 1.80 -7.36
CA THR A 64 -3.37 2.65 -6.48
C THR A 64 -4.04 4.00 -6.27
N ASN A 65 -3.82 4.60 -5.09
CA ASN A 65 -4.31 5.92 -4.73
C ASN A 65 -5.81 6.09 -5.03
N VAL A 66 -6.62 5.17 -4.49
CA VAL A 66 -8.08 5.16 -4.67
C VAL A 66 -8.70 6.15 -3.68
N TYR A 67 -9.42 7.16 -4.18
CA TYR A 67 -10.08 8.19 -3.38
C TYR A 67 -11.59 7.91 -3.27
N LEU A 68 -11.99 7.13 -2.26
CA LEU A 68 -13.39 6.80 -2.06
C LEU A 68 -14.12 7.87 -1.22
N PRO A 69 -15.31 8.33 -1.64
CA PRO A 69 -16.11 9.24 -0.86
C PRO A 69 -16.65 8.56 0.41
N LYS A 70 -16.66 9.29 1.52
CA LYS A 70 -17.26 8.86 2.79
C LYS A 70 -18.58 9.59 2.99
N GLY A 71 -19.40 9.04 3.89
CA GLY A 71 -20.72 9.61 4.22
C GLY A 71 -20.67 10.99 4.90
N ASP A 72 -19.50 11.43 5.38
CA ASP A 72 -19.29 12.73 6.01
C ASP A 72 -18.86 13.83 5.01
N GLY A 73 -18.87 13.54 3.70
CA GLY A 73 -18.46 14.46 2.65
C GLY A 73 -16.95 14.57 2.45
N THR A 74 -16.13 13.83 3.22
CA THR A 74 -14.68 13.74 3.00
C THR A 74 -14.32 12.43 2.29
N THR A 75 -13.05 12.26 1.90
CA THR A 75 -12.58 11.05 1.18
C THR A 75 -11.69 10.17 2.06
N ALA A 76 -11.66 8.87 1.77
CA ALA A 76 -10.61 7.96 2.19
C ALA A 76 -9.63 7.78 1.02
N GLU A 77 -8.34 7.95 1.28
CA GLU A 77 -7.29 7.60 0.32
C GLU A 77 -6.75 6.22 0.68
N ILE A 78 -6.79 5.29 -0.26
CA ILE A 78 -6.32 3.92 -0.10
C ILE A 78 -5.10 3.73 -0.99
N ASP A 79 -3.93 3.50 -0.36
CA ASP A 79 -2.64 3.46 -1.05
C ASP A 79 -2.63 2.45 -2.20
N LEU A 80 -3.00 1.20 -1.91
CA LEU A 80 -3.01 0.12 -2.90
C LEU A 80 -4.05 -0.95 -2.56
N ILE A 81 -4.72 -1.46 -3.60
CA ILE A 81 -5.70 -2.55 -3.52
C ILE A 81 -5.30 -3.63 -4.52
N MET A 82 -5.31 -4.89 -4.08
CA MET A 82 -5.29 -6.06 -4.98
C MET A 82 -6.61 -6.80 -4.90
N ILE A 83 -7.20 -7.11 -6.04
CA ILE A 83 -8.41 -7.92 -6.16
C ILE A 83 -8.01 -9.24 -6.82
N SER A 84 -8.35 -10.36 -6.20
CA SER A 84 -8.07 -11.72 -6.71
C SER A 84 -9.21 -12.66 -6.36
N GLU A 85 -9.18 -13.89 -6.87
CA GLU A 85 -10.21 -14.90 -6.60
C GLU A 85 -10.40 -15.20 -5.10
N THR A 86 -9.36 -15.01 -4.27
CA THR A 86 -9.42 -15.28 -2.82
C THR A 86 -9.87 -14.08 -1.98
N GLY A 87 -10.09 -12.92 -2.61
CA GLY A 87 -10.61 -11.72 -1.96
C GLY A 87 -9.94 -10.41 -2.35
N ILE A 88 -10.25 -9.36 -1.57
CA ILE A 88 -9.76 -7.99 -1.72
C ILE A 88 -8.72 -7.71 -0.63
N TYR A 89 -7.49 -7.50 -1.05
CA TYR A 89 -6.35 -7.20 -0.19
C TYR A 89 -6.11 -5.69 -0.21
N VAL A 90 -6.20 -5.06 0.95
CA VAL A 90 -6.04 -3.62 1.11
C VAL A 90 -4.72 -3.36 1.80
N PHE A 91 -3.84 -2.59 1.15
CA PHE A 91 -2.47 -2.39 1.57
C PHE A 91 -2.28 -0.97 2.11
N GLU A 92 -1.66 -0.88 3.28
CA GLU A 92 -1.18 0.38 3.86
C GLU A 92 0.35 0.39 3.80
N SER A 93 0.92 1.32 3.04
CA SER A 93 2.35 1.41 2.76
C SER A 93 3.05 2.34 3.75
N LYS A 94 3.96 1.81 4.57
CA LYS A 94 4.79 2.60 5.48
C LYS A 94 6.26 2.51 5.08
N ASN A 95 6.71 3.45 4.26
CA ASN A 95 8.13 3.55 3.89
C ASN A 95 8.99 4.20 4.97
N PHE A 96 9.02 3.61 6.17
CA PHE A 96 9.77 4.07 7.33
C PHE A 96 11.13 3.39 7.50
N SER A 97 11.98 3.98 8.33
CA SER A 97 13.27 3.41 8.78
C SER A 97 13.37 3.35 10.30
N GLY A 98 14.39 2.65 10.82
CA GLY A 98 14.65 2.57 12.26
C GLY A 98 13.86 1.45 12.95
N TRP A 99 13.45 1.65 14.20
CA TRP A 99 12.66 0.67 14.94
C TRP A 99 11.22 1.10 15.07
N ILE A 100 10.30 0.18 14.82
CA ILE A 100 8.87 0.41 14.93
C ILE A 100 8.34 -0.33 16.15
N PHE A 101 7.69 0.40 17.05
CA PHE A 101 7.06 -0.10 18.26
C PHE A 101 5.56 0.20 18.21
N GLY A 102 4.75 -0.80 18.50
CA GLY A 102 3.31 -0.66 18.53
C GLY A 102 2.62 -2.01 18.52
N ASP A 103 1.32 -1.99 18.84
CA ASP A 103 0.47 -3.16 18.89
C ASP A 103 -0.89 -2.83 18.30
N GLU A 104 -1.67 -3.86 17.95
CA GLU A 104 -3.01 -3.70 17.40
C GLU A 104 -3.95 -2.89 18.31
N SER A 105 -3.81 -3.00 19.63
CA SER A 105 -4.64 -2.26 20.60
C SER A 105 -4.22 -0.80 20.80
N SER A 106 -3.02 -0.42 20.37
CA SER A 106 -2.46 0.91 20.62
C SER A 106 -2.96 1.91 19.59
N LYS A 107 -3.55 3.04 20.01
CA LYS A 107 -4.02 4.10 19.09
C LYS A 107 -2.91 4.71 18.23
N PHE A 108 -1.71 4.80 18.78
CA PHE A 108 -0.53 5.34 18.10
C PHE A 108 0.65 4.39 18.26
N TRP A 109 1.43 4.25 17.19
CA TRP A 109 2.70 3.55 17.17
C TRP A 109 3.85 4.56 17.24
N THR A 110 5.06 4.08 17.51
CA THR A 110 6.26 4.89 17.65
C THR A 110 7.35 4.39 16.72
N GLN A 111 7.88 5.30 15.90
CA GLN A 111 9.11 5.12 15.16
C GLN A 111 10.28 5.69 15.97
N SER A 112 11.33 4.90 16.17
CA SER A 112 12.58 5.35 16.79
C SER A 112 13.71 5.30 15.77
N LEU A 113 14.32 6.46 15.49
CA LEU A 113 15.43 6.60 14.54
C LEU A 113 16.79 6.48 15.25
N LYS A 114 17.83 6.28 14.46
CA LYS A 114 19.22 6.36 14.92
C LYS A 114 19.47 7.75 15.53
N GLY A 115 20.11 7.80 16.69
CA GLY A 115 20.28 9.04 17.46
C GLY A 115 19.12 9.39 18.40
N GLY A 116 18.17 8.47 18.61
CA GLY A 116 17.17 8.56 19.69
C GLY A 116 15.93 9.40 19.39
N LYS A 117 15.84 10.01 18.20
CA LYS A 117 14.63 10.73 17.77
C LYS A 117 13.44 9.77 17.66
N LYS A 118 12.32 10.12 18.30
CA LYS A 118 11.09 9.33 18.30
C LYS A 118 9.94 10.12 17.69
N PHE A 119 9.16 9.46 16.84
CA PHE A 119 7.97 10.03 16.19
C PHE A 119 6.79 9.11 16.43
N ARG A 120 5.66 9.69 16.86
CA ARG A 120 4.40 8.95 16.97
C ARG A 120 3.61 9.08 15.67
N PHE A 121 3.00 7.99 15.24
CA PHE A 121 2.10 7.97 14.09
C PHE A 121 0.85 7.17 14.43
N TYR A 122 -0.26 7.47 13.75
CA TYR A 122 -1.51 6.76 13.97
C TYR A 122 -1.37 5.29 13.61
N ASN A 123 -2.04 4.41 14.36
CA ASN A 123 -1.94 2.98 14.14
C ASN A 123 -2.38 2.62 12.70
N PRO A 124 -1.48 2.05 11.88
CA PRO A 124 -1.77 1.72 10.48
C PRO A 124 -2.83 0.62 10.34
N ILE A 125 -2.94 -0.29 11.33
CA ILE A 125 -4.02 -1.30 11.35
C ILE A 125 -5.38 -0.61 11.46
N TRP A 126 -5.49 0.43 12.29
CA TRP A 126 -6.74 1.17 12.48
C TRP A 126 -7.04 2.07 11.27
N GLN A 127 -6.01 2.63 10.64
CA GLN A 127 -6.14 3.36 9.38
C GLN A 127 -6.73 2.44 8.30
N ASN A 128 -6.09 1.29 8.07
CA ASN A 128 -6.52 0.36 7.03
C ASN A 128 -7.89 -0.29 7.34
N LYS A 129 -8.22 -0.50 8.62
CA LYS A 129 -9.57 -0.92 9.03
C LYS A 129 -10.65 0.09 8.62
N LYS A 130 -10.37 1.40 8.68
CA LYS A 130 -11.29 2.42 8.18
C LYS A 130 -11.41 2.37 6.66
N HIS A 131 -10.31 2.16 5.94
CA HIS A 131 -10.33 2.00 4.49
C HIS A 131 -11.21 0.81 4.07
N ILE A 132 -11.01 -0.35 4.71
CA ILE A 132 -11.84 -1.54 4.49
C ILE A 132 -13.31 -1.26 4.83
N SER A 133 -13.61 -0.54 5.91
CA SER A 133 -15.00 -0.19 6.23
C SER A 133 -15.66 0.67 5.15
N VAL A 134 -14.91 1.56 4.50
CA VAL A 134 -15.43 2.38 3.40
C VAL A 134 -15.65 1.51 2.16
N LEU A 135 -14.71 0.63 1.82
CA LEU A 135 -14.83 -0.33 0.73
C LEU A 135 -16.02 -1.29 0.92
N GLN A 136 -16.20 -1.84 2.12
CA GLN A 136 -17.33 -2.72 2.46
C GLN A 136 -18.67 -2.04 2.19
N LYS A 137 -18.81 -0.79 2.62
CA LYS A 137 -20.03 -0.01 2.41
C LYS A 137 -20.24 0.32 0.93
N HIS A 138 -19.17 0.65 0.23
CA HIS A 138 -19.23 1.07 -1.18
C HIS A 138 -19.51 -0.11 -2.12
N LEU A 139 -18.90 -1.27 -1.89
CA LEU A 139 -19.06 -2.47 -2.71
C LEU A 139 -20.19 -3.39 -2.24
N GLU A 140 -20.80 -3.10 -1.09
CA GLU A 140 -21.82 -3.93 -0.45
C GLU A 140 -21.36 -5.38 -0.17
N LEU A 141 -20.08 -5.55 0.17
CA LEU A 141 -19.45 -6.86 0.44
C LEU A 141 -19.18 -7.10 1.93
N GLY A 142 -19.30 -8.37 2.34
CA GLY A 142 -19.05 -8.82 3.71
C GLY A 142 -17.58 -8.78 4.13
N SER A 143 -17.31 -8.81 5.43
CA SER A 143 -15.94 -8.68 5.96
C SER A 143 -14.99 -9.83 5.64
N GLU A 144 -15.54 -10.99 5.32
CA GLU A 144 -14.83 -12.22 5.01
C GLU A 144 -14.05 -12.17 3.70
N VAL A 145 -14.41 -11.29 2.77
CA VAL A 145 -13.66 -11.11 1.50
C VAL A 145 -12.47 -10.17 1.64
N PHE A 146 -12.38 -9.39 2.72
CA PHE A 146 -11.33 -8.38 2.88
C PHE A 146 -10.15 -8.89 3.71
N ARG A 147 -8.95 -8.46 3.33
CA ARG A 147 -7.70 -8.71 4.04
C ARG A 147 -6.94 -7.40 4.22
N SER A 148 -6.42 -7.17 5.42
CA SER A 148 -5.68 -5.95 5.79
C SER A 148 -4.19 -6.24 5.84
N TYR A 149 -3.42 -5.59 4.98
CA TYR A 149 -1.98 -5.79 4.86
C TYR A 149 -1.25 -4.48 5.18
N ILE A 150 -0.51 -4.46 6.28
CA ILE A 150 0.32 -3.31 6.67
C ILE A 150 1.77 -3.60 6.31
N ILE A 151 2.28 -2.88 5.32
CA ILE A 151 3.58 -3.18 4.71
C ILE A 151 4.60 -2.11 5.07
N PHE A 152 5.64 -2.51 5.78
CA PHE A 152 6.77 -1.67 6.13
C PHE A 152 7.94 -1.89 5.19
N SER A 153 8.75 -0.85 4.94
CA SER A 153 10.01 -1.04 4.21
C SER A 153 11.02 -1.84 5.02
N GLU A 154 11.98 -2.47 4.36
CA GLU A 154 13.08 -3.22 4.96
C GLU A 154 14.10 -2.32 5.68
N ARG A 155 13.95 -0.99 5.57
CA ARG A 155 14.79 -0.03 6.30
C ARG A 155 14.42 0.08 7.78
N CYS A 156 13.34 -0.58 8.19
CA CYS A 156 12.93 -0.63 9.58
C CYS A 156 12.82 -2.06 10.10
N GLU A 157 13.03 -2.19 11.41
CA GLU A 157 12.81 -3.43 12.16
C GLU A 157 11.50 -3.28 12.94
N LEU A 158 10.54 -4.17 12.66
CA LEU A 158 9.33 -4.31 13.46
C LEU A 158 9.71 -4.98 14.77
N LYS A 159 9.59 -4.25 15.89
CA LYS A 159 9.78 -4.84 17.21
C LYS A 159 8.56 -5.69 17.57
N LYS A 160 8.72 -6.53 18.60
CA LYS A 160 7.69 -7.49 19.03
C LYS A 160 6.34 -6.78 19.14
N MET A 161 5.36 -7.30 18.40
CA MET A 161 4.00 -6.81 18.35
C MET A 161 3.00 -7.96 18.37
N PHE A 162 1.83 -7.71 18.92
CA PHE A 162 0.71 -8.63 18.99
C PHE A 162 -0.40 -8.15 18.06
N VAL A 163 -0.67 -8.96 17.04
CA VAL A 163 -1.79 -8.83 16.10
C VAL A 163 -2.69 -10.05 16.33
N ARG A 164 -3.92 -9.81 16.78
CA ARG A 164 -4.92 -10.84 17.11
C ARG A 164 -5.98 -11.00 16.03
N SER A 165 -6.21 -9.97 15.21
CA SER A 165 -7.17 -10.06 14.12
C SER A 165 -6.70 -11.04 13.04
N PRO A 166 -7.50 -12.07 12.69
CA PRO A 166 -7.06 -13.13 11.78
C PRO A 166 -6.85 -12.66 10.33
N ASN A 167 -7.53 -11.59 9.92
CA ASN A 167 -7.45 -11.03 8.57
C ASN A 167 -6.46 -9.87 8.46
N VAL A 168 -5.63 -9.64 9.49
CA VAL A 168 -4.65 -8.55 9.54
C VAL A 168 -3.24 -9.15 9.54
N LYS A 169 -2.42 -8.73 8.58
CA LYS A 169 -0.98 -9.02 8.59
C LYS A 169 -0.17 -7.73 8.64
N VAL A 170 0.87 -7.73 9.46
CA VAL A 170 1.86 -6.64 9.54
C VAL A 170 3.23 -7.24 9.27
N MET A 171 3.93 -6.72 8.27
CA MET A 171 5.19 -7.30 7.82
C MET A 171 6.10 -6.29 7.13
N ASN A 172 7.37 -6.64 6.96
CA ASN A 172 8.24 -5.96 6.02
C ASN A 172 7.98 -6.45 4.59
N ARG A 173 8.17 -5.58 3.58
CA ARG A 173 7.87 -5.89 2.17
C ARG A 173 8.64 -7.10 1.63
N ASN A 174 9.86 -7.36 2.07
CA ASN A 174 10.66 -8.51 1.60
C ASN A 174 10.01 -9.88 1.86
N VAL A 175 9.05 -10.00 2.78
CA VAL A 175 8.30 -11.24 3.00
C VAL A 175 6.93 -11.25 2.33
N LEU A 176 6.48 -10.13 1.75
CA LEU A 176 5.14 -9.92 1.19
C LEU A 176 4.71 -11.04 0.23
N ILE A 177 5.50 -11.30 -0.79
CA ILE A 177 5.15 -12.25 -1.85
C ILE A 177 5.03 -13.67 -1.32
N ARG A 178 5.88 -14.06 -0.37
CA ARG A 178 5.79 -15.37 0.29
C ARG A 178 4.47 -15.49 1.07
N GLU A 179 4.16 -14.48 1.88
CA GLU A 179 2.94 -14.46 2.70
C GLU A 179 1.67 -14.46 1.85
N MET A 180 1.68 -13.75 0.71
CA MET A 180 0.55 -13.71 -0.20
C MET A 180 0.35 -15.02 -0.95
N LYS A 181 1.42 -15.63 -1.46
CA LYS A 181 1.33 -16.97 -2.08
C LYS A 181 0.77 -17.99 -1.09
N GLN A 182 1.17 -17.92 0.18
CA GLN A 182 0.61 -18.78 1.21
C GLN A 182 -0.89 -18.52 1.44
N ASP A 183 -1.31 -17.27 1.56
CA ASP A 183 -2.73 -16.94 1.75
C ASP A 183 -3.57 -17.33 0.54
N MET A 184 -3.15 -16.96 -0.68
CA MET A 184 -3.88 -17.29 -1.91
C MET A 184 -4.02 -18.80 -2.14
N ASN A 185 -3.05 -19.60 -1.69
CA ASN A 185 -3.13 -21.07 -1.79
C ASN A 185 -3.99 -21.73 -0.70
N THR A 186 -4.26 -21.04 0.41
CA THR A 186 -4.96 -21.63 1.57
C THR A 186 -6.36 -21.09 1.79
N LEU A 187 -6.63 -19.87 1.32
CA LEU A 187 -7.93 -19.25 1.41
C LEU A 187 -8.88 -19.83 0.36
N ALA A 188 -10.15 -19.97 0.74
CA ALA A 188 -11.20 -20.34 -0.20
C ALA A 188 -11.37 -19.27 -1.28
N ILE A 189 -11.71 -19.71 -2.49
CA ILE A 189 -12.17 -18.82 -3.57
C ILE A 189 -13.45 -18.12 -3.11
N ARG A 190 -13.48 -16.80 -3.25
CA ARG A 190 -14.57 -15.89 -2.85
C ARG A 190 -15.11 -15.04 -3.99
N LEU A 191 -14.31 -14.83 -5.05
CA LEU A 191 -14.66 -13.98 -6.17
C LEU A 191 -14.41 -14.72 -7.48
N THR A 192 -15.37 -14.60 -8.40
CA THR A 192 -15.25 -15.05 -9.79
C THR A 192 -14.50 -14.01 -10.64
N ASP A 193 -13.98 -14.42 -11.80
CA ASP A 193 -13.35 -13.48 -12.75
C ASP A 193 -14.28 -12.32 -13.14
N LEU A 194 -15.59 -12.56 -13.22
CA LEU A 194 -16.58 -11.51 -13.52
C LEU A 194 -16.65 -10.50 -12.37
N GLU A 195 -16.78 -10.96 -11.13
CA GLU A 195 -16.82 -10.09 -9.94
C GLU A 195 -15.51 -9.30 -9.80
N ILE A 196 -14.35 -9.93 -10.06
CA ILE A 196 -13.05 -9.24 -10.02
C ILE A 196 -13.01 -8.08 -11.03
N ASN A 197 -13.47 -8.30 -12.25
CA ASN A 197 -13.51 -7.25 -13.27
C ASN A 197 -14.54 -6.17 -12.94
N GLN A 198 -15.71 -6.53 -12.38
CA GLN A 198 -16.72 -5.58 -11.95
C GLN A 198 -16.21 -4.68 -10.81
N ILE A 199 -15.62 -5.26 -9.77
CA ILE A 199 -15.02 -4.51 -8.66
C ILE A 199 -13.88 -3.63 -9.15
N TYR A 200 -13.02 -4.15 -10.04
CA TYR A 200 -11.93 -3.36 -10.61
C TYR A 200 -12.46 -2.15 -11.38
N ASN A 201 -13.43 -2.35 -12.28
CA ASN A 201 -14.02 -1.27 -13.07
C ASN A 201 -14.70 -0.24 -12.14
N GLU A 202 -15.43 -0.69 -11.12
CA GLU A 202 -16.07 0.17 -10.13
C GLU A 202 -15.06 1.01 -9.35
N LEU A 203 -13.96 0.43 -8.87
CA LEU A 203 -12.97 1.18 -8.10
C LEU A 203 -12.05 2.04 -8.98
N SER A 204 -11.87 1.70 -10.26
CA SER A 204 -10.98 2.41 -11.17
C SER A 204 -11.40 3.87 -11.44
N GLN A 205 -12.71 4.15 -11.37
CA GLN A 205 -13.27 5.50 -11.51
C GLN A 205 -12.93 6.43 -10.34
N TYR A 206 -12.39 5.89 -9.23
CA TYR A 206 -11.90 6.65 -8.08
C TYR A 206 -10.37 6.76 -8.03
N THR A 207 -9.67 6.33 -9.08
CA THR A 207 -8.21 6.48 -9.23
C THR A 207 -7.85 7.77 -9.96
N LEU A 208 -6.56 8.10 -10.04
CA LEU A 208 -6.04 9.24 -10.81
C LEU A 208 -6.71 10.58 -10.46
N ALA A 209 -7.08 10.74 -9.19
CA ALA A 209 -7.75 11.94 -8.70
C ALA A 209 -6.98 13.23 -9.05
N ASP A 210 -7.72 14.27 -9.37
CA ASP A 210 -7.18 15.58 -9.70
C ASP A 210 -6.55 16.28 -8.49
N ALA A 211 -5.84 17.38 -8.75
CA ALA A 211 -5.14 18.12 -7.70
C ALA A 211 -6.12 18.69 -6.64
N ALA A 212 -7.33 19.06 -7.04
CA ALA A 212 -8.35 19.59 -6.14
C ALA A 212 -8.84 18.53 -5.15
N THR A 213 -9.14 17.32 -5.62
CA THR A 213 -9.55 16.19 -4.79
C THR A 213 -8.44 15.80 -3.81
N LYS A 214 -7.19 15.75 -4.29
CA LYS A 214 -6.02 15.48 -3.45
C LYS A 214 -5.84 16.55 -2.36
N GLN A 215 -5.98 17.82 -2.70
CA GLN A 215 -5.87 18.91 -1.73
C GLN A 215 -7.01 18.87 -0.70
N ALA A 216 -8.25 18.65 -1.14
CA ALA A 216 -9.41 18.53 -0.25
C ALA A 216 -9.24 17.37 0.75
N HIS A 217 -8.65 16.26 0.31
CA HIS A 217 -8.30 15.14 1.20
C HIS A 217 -7.29 15.57 2.28
N ILE A 218 -6.20 16.24 1.89
CA ILE A 218 -5.16 16.72 2.81
C ILE A 218 -5.75 17.71 3.83
N ASP A 219 -6.55 18.66 3.37
CA ASP A 219 -7.17 19.67 4.22
C ASP A 219 -8.11 19.03 5.25
N ALA A 220 -8.90 18.05 4.82
CA ALA A 220 -9.74 17.28 5.73
C ALA A 220 -8.89 16.56 6.79
N ALA A 221 -7.82 15.87 6.39
CA ALA A 221 -6.94 15.16 7.33
C ALA A 221 -6.26 16.09 8.35
N MET A 222 -5.91 17.31 7.93
CA MET A 222 -5.30 18.32 8.82
C MET A 222 -6.29 18.85 9.85
N ARG A 223 -7.58 19.01 9.51
CA ARG A 223 -8.62 19.43 10.47
C ARG A 223 -8.78 18.44 11.63
N TRP A 224 -8.56 17.14 11.42
CA TRP A 224 -8.65 16.12 12.47
C TRP A 224 -7.40 16.04 13.37
N ARG A 225 -6.30 16.70 13.00
CA ARG A 225 -5.04 16.73 13.76
C ARG A 225 -4.94 17.90 14.74
N ASN A 226 -5.69 18.97 14.50
CA ASN A 226 -5.80 20.15 15.37
C ASN A 226 -6.99 19.99 16.32
#